data_AF-A0A392QC79-F1
#
_entry.id   AF-A0A392QC79-F1
#
_cell.length_a   1.000
_cell.length_b   1.000
_cell.length_c   1.000
_cell.angle_alpha   90.00
_cell.angle_beta   90.00
_cell.angle_gamma   90.00
#
_symmetry.space_group_name_H-M   'P 1'
#
loop_
_entity.id
_entity.type
_entity.pdbx_description
1 polymer ?
#
loop_
_entity_poly.entity_id
_entity_poly.type
_entity_poly.pdbx_seq_one_letter_code
_entity_poly.pdbx_strand_id
1 'polypeptide(L)' 'MARSIDSIKDITDLKELWKLAVRIEDLWSVFSKSKEEHLEFILLDKQGDQIQAVVPNDLLEHWKSNLKEG' A
#
# COMPACT_ATOMS: atom_id res chain seq x y z
N MET A 1 8.19 -21.71 8.67
CA MET A 1 6.81 -21.45 9.14
C MET A 1 6.26 -20.32 8.31
N ALA A 2 5.20 -20.54 7.53
CA ALA A 2 4.62 -19.50 6.69
C ALA A 2 3.96 -18.45 7.59
N ARG A 3 4.43 -17.19 7.53
CA ARG A 3 3.83 -16.07 8.25
C ARG A 3 2.38 -15.92 7.78
N SER A 4 1.44 -16.03 8.71
CA SER A 4 0.01 -15.84 8.48
C SER A 4 -0.24 -14.50 7.81
N ILE A 5 -1.25 -14.46 6.94
CA ILE A 5 -1.71 -13.22 6.35
C ILE A 5 -2.53 -12.50 7.44
N ASP A 6 -2.11 -11.29 7.76
CA ASP A 6 -2.81 -10.37 8.64
C ASP A 6 -3.95 -9.67 7.87
N SER A 7 -4.98 -9.23 8.57
CA SER A 7 -6.09 -8.45 7.99
C SER A 7 -5.85 -6.96 8.16
N ILE A 8 -6.39 -6.14 7.26
CA ILE A 8 -6.30 -4.67 7.37
C ILE A 8 -6.81 -4.16 8.72
N LYS A 9 -7.93 -4.70 9.23
CA LYS A 9 -8.49 -4.29 10.52
C LYS A 9 -7.58 -4.57 11.72
N ASP A 10 -6.63 -5.49 11.59
CA ASP A 10 -5.71 -5.86 12.67
C ASP A 10 -4.53 -4.90 12.75
N ILE A 11 -4.32 -4.06 11.73
CA ILE A 11 -3.23 -3.09 11.68
C ILE A 11 -3.37 -2.13 12.86
N THR A 12 -2.42 -2.26 13.77
CA THR A 12 -2.28 -1.45 14.99
C THR A 12 -0.83 -1.03 15.14
N ASP A 13 -0.57 -0.08 16.05
CA ASP A 13 0.78 0.36 16.41
C ASP A 13 1.60 -0.68 17.20
N LEU A 14 1.01 -1.82 17.54
CA LEU A 14 1.65 -2.89 18.31
C LEU A 14 2.74 -3.66 17.55
N LYS A 15 2.74 -3.59 16.21
CA LYS A 15 3.62 -4.38 15.35
C LYS A 15 4.22 -3.49 14.26
N GLU A 16 5.52 -3.62 14.07
CA GLU A 16 6.25 -2.84 13.07
C GLU A 16 6.06 -3.37 11.64
N LEU A 17 5.77 -4.67 11.48
CA LEU A 17 5.72 -5.33 10.17
C LEU A 17 4.46 -6.19 10.00
N TRP A 18 3.61 -5.79 9.06
CA TRP A 18 2.36 -6.46 8.70
C TRP A 18 2.49 -7.17 7.35
N LYS A 19 1.87 -8.35 7.21
CA LYS A 19 1.80 -9.06 5.93
C LYS A 19 0.36 -9.21 5.50
N LEU A 20 -0.08 -8.41 4.53
CA LEU A 20 -1.48 -8.36 4.08
C LEU A 20 -1.64 -9.06 2.73
N ALA A 21 -2.81 -9.65 2.47
CA ALA A 21 -3.18 -10.14 1.14
C ALA A 21 -4.28 -9.27 0.57
N VAL A 22 -3.83 -8.26 -0.16
CA VAL A 22 -4.65 -7.17 -0.68
C VAL A 22 -4.54 -7.10 -2.19
N ARG A 23 -5.60 -6.60 -2.82
CA ARG A 23 -5.57 -6.16 -4.23
C ARG A 23 -5.43 -4.64 -4.28
N ILE A 24 -4.86 -4.12 -5.35
CA ILE A 24 -4.81 -2.68 -5.60
C ILE A 24 -6.10 -2.33 -6.34
N GLU A 25 -6.96 -1.55 -5.69
CA GLU A 25 -8.23 -1.13 -6.28
C GLU A 25 -8.04 0.08 -7.19
N ASP A 26 -7.30 1.08 -6.73
CA ASP A 26 -6.95 2.28 -7.48
C ASP A 26 -5.50 2.66 -7.16
N LEU A 27 -4.78 3.21 -8.15
CA LEU A 27 -3.41 3.69 -7.99
C LEU A 27 -3.19 4.97 -8.80
N TRP A 28 -2.69 6.01 -8.15
CA TRP A 28 -2.45 7.29 -8.80
C TRP A 28 -1.20 8.00 -8.26
N SER A 29 -0.50 8.71 -9.15
CA SER A 29 0.64 9.55 -8.78
C SER A 29 0.15 10.93 -8.37
N VAL A 30 0.61 11.42 -7.22
CA VAL A 30 0.36 12.75 -6.71
C VAL A 30 1.66 13.55 -6.73
N PHE A 31 1.60 14.76 -7.29
CA PHE A 31 2.74 15.66 -7.33
C PHE A 31 2.57 16.72 -6.26
N SER A 32 3.50 16.73 -5.31
CA SER A 32 3.55 17.74 -4.26
C SER A 32 4.10 19.06 -4.81
N LYS A 33 3.74 20.19 -4.19
CA LYS A 33 4.21 21.53 -4.61
C LYS A 33 5.74 21.66 -4.58
N SER A 34 6.42 20.82 -3.80
CA SER A 34 7.88 20.72 -3.69
C SER A 34 8.55 19.95 -4.85
N LYS A 35 7.82 19.60 -5.92
CA LYS A 35 8.28 18.73 -7.03
C LYS A 35 8.59 17.30 -6.62
N GLU A 36 8.11 16.88 -5.46
CA GLU A 36 8.20 15.49 -5.01
C GLU A 36 6.96 14.75 -5.53
N GLU A 37 7.19 13.71 -6.35
CA GLU A 37 6.15 12.77 -6.74
C GLU A 37 6.01 11.73 -5.62
N HIS A 38 4.81 11.49 -5.14
CA HIS A 38 4.49 10.33 -4.30
C HIS A 38 3.38 9.52 -4.96
N LEU A 39 3.34 8.22 -4.69
CA LEU A 39 2.33 7.35 -5.26
C LEU A 39 1.32 7.01 -4.18
N GLU A 40 0.04 7.19 -4.47
CA GLU A 40 -1.05 6.80 -3.59
C GLU A 40 -1.83 5.66 -4.21
N PHE A 41 -2.31 4.74 -3.38
CA PHE A 41 -3.14 3.64 -3.84
C PHE A 41 -4.07 3.16 -2.73
N ILE A 42 -5.19 2.58 -3.15
CA ILE A 42 -6.17 1.95 -2.28
C ILE A 42 -5.97 0.44 -2.34
N LEU A 43 -5.76 -0.15 -1.18
CA LEU A 43 -5.64 -1.58 -1.00
C LEU A 43 -6.96 -2.12 -0.48
N LEU A 44 -7.50 -3.15 -1.13
CA LEU A 44 -8.67 -3.89 -0.67
C LEU A 44 -8.26 -5.29 -0.21
N ASP A 45 -8.60 -5.66 1.03
CA ASP A 45 -8.44 -7.02 1.53
C ASP A 45 -9.58 -7.95 1.08
N LYS A 46 -9.38 -9.26 1.18
CA LYS A 46 -10.40 -10.28 0.93
C LYS A 46 -11.71 -10.04 1.71
N GLN A 47 -11.64 -9.44 2.90
CA GLN A 47 -12.82 -9.14 3.71
C GLN A 47 -13.62 -7.92 3.23
N GLY A 48 -13.14 -7.21 2.21
CA GLY A 48 -13.76 -5.98 1.71
C GLY A 48 -13.32 -4.73 2.47
N ASP A 49 -12.32 -4.84 3.34
CA ASP A 49 -11.72 -3.72 4.03
C ASP A 49 -10.78 -2.96 3.09
N GLN A 50 -10.88 -1.62 3.12
CA GLN A 50 -10.03 -0.73 2.33
C GLN A 50 -9.05 0.01 3.23
N ILE A 51 -7.81 0.16 2.76
CA ILE A 51 -6.81 1.05 3.37
C ILE A 51 -6.10 1.85 2.28
N GLN A 52 -5.93 3.14 2.55
CA GLN A 52 -5.12 4.01 1.70
C GLN A 52 -3.66 3.92 2.12
N ALA A 53 -2.78 3.71 1.15
CA ALA A 53 -1.34 3.67 1.34
C ALA A 53 -0.65 4.71 0.45
N VAL A 54 0.47 5.23 0.96
CA VAL A 54 1.29 6.22 0.25
C VAL A 54 2.71 5.68 0.18
N VAL A 55 3.27 5.66 -1.03
CA VAL A 55 4.67 5.37 -1.28
C VAL A 55 5.42 6.70 -1.47
N PRO A 56 6.41 6.99 -0.61
CA PRO A 56 7.22 8.19 -0.73
C PRO A 56 8.10 8.15 -1.98
N ASN A 57 8.58 9.32 -2.41
CA ASN A 57 9.40 9.49 -3.61
C ASN A 57 10.63 8.56 -3.66
N ASP A 58 11.29 8.35 -2.52
CA ASP A 58 12.50 7.55 -2.40
C ASP A 58 12.30 6.07 -2.81
N LEU A 59 11.09 5.54 -2.59
CA LEU A 59 10.76 4.15 -2.91
C LEU A 59 9.96 4.01 -4.22
N LEU A 60 9.64 5.13 -4.86
CA LEU A 60 8.72 5.18 -5.99
C LEU A 60 9.29 4.44 -7.20
N GLU A 61 10.59 4.60 -7.50
CA GLU A 61 11.25 3.88 -8.61
C GLU A 61 11.17 2.35 -8.44
N HIS A 62 11.30 1.86 -7.20
CA HIS A 62 11.21 0.44 -6.89
C HIS A 62 9.78 -0.09 -6.99
N TRP A 63 8.79 0.68 -6.53
CA TRP A 63 7.39 0.24 -6.49
C TRP A 63 6.64 0.46 -7.80
N LYS A 64 7.01 1.46 -8.61
CA LYS A 64 6.33 1.77 -9.89
C LYS A 64 6.37 0.62 -10.90
N SER A 65 7.39 -0.23 -10.85
CA SER A 65 7.46 -1.43 -11.69
C SER A 65 6.66 -2.63 -11.13
N ASN A 66 6.39 -2.63 -9.81
CA ASN A 66 5.81 -3.77 -9.09
C ASN A 66 4.32 -3.57 -8.74
N LEU A 67 3.88 -2.33 -8.56
CA LEU A 67 2.49 -1.98 -8.28
C LEU A 67 1.75 -1.75 -9.60
N LYS A 68 0.70 -2.53 -9.82
CA LYS A 68 -0.22 -2.40 -10.95
C LYS A 68 -1.64 -2.57 -10.46
N GLU A 69 -2.55 -1.79 -11.04
CA GLU A 69 -3.99 -1.90 -10.81
C GLU A 69 -4.52 -3.20 -11.41
N GLY A 70 -5.40 -3.90 -10.67
CA GLY A 70 -6.06 -5.15 -11.10
C GLY A 70 -5.86 -6.33 -10.15
#